data_AF-A0AAJ3UZ18-F1
#
_entry.id   AF-A0AAJ3UZ18-F1
#
_cell.length_a   1.000
_cell.length_b   1.000
_cell.length_c   1.000
_cell.angle_alpha   90.00
_cell.angle_beta   90.00
_cell.angle_gamma   90.00
#
_symmetry.space_group_name_H-M   'P 1'
#
loop_
_entity.id
_entity.type
_entity.pdbx_description
1 polymer ?
#
loop_
_entity_poly.entity_id
_entity_poly.type
_entity_poly.pdbx_seq_one_letter_code
_entity_poly.pdbx_strand_id
1 'polypeptide(L)'
;MTMTDITKLAALFLALNLIVFSVYFLDKQAARQGGWRISERTLLTLALIGGSLGAVAAQQLLRHKTRKEPFRSMLAAILVLHGALAAALAFAPLWAPRLHLDF
;
A
#
# COMPACT_ATOMS: atom_id res chain seq x y z
N MET A 1 -3.02 1.94 23.71
CA MET A 1 -2.51 2.75 22.56
C MET A 1 -2.94 4.18 22.81
N THR A 2 -1.99 5.11 23.02
CA THR A 2 -2.35 6.51 23.30
C THR A 2 -2.73 7.24 22.00
N MET A 3 -3.49 8.33 22.09
CA MET A 3 -3.88 9.10 20.88
C MET A 3 -2.65 9.58 20.08
N THR A 4 -1.56 9.89 20.78
CA THR A 4 -0.30 10.31 20.13
C THR A 4 0.37 9.19 19.32
N ASP A 5 0.25 7.93 19.76
CA ASP A 5 0.82 6.78 19.06
C ASP A 5 0.08 6.52 17.74
N ILE A 6 -1.25 6.65 17.77
CA ILE A 6 -2.11 6.54 16.58
C ILE A 6 -1.71 7.62 15.55
N THR A 7 -1.55 8.87 16.00
CA THR A 7 -1.15 9.97 15.12
C THR A 7 0.23 9.73 14.49
N LYS A 8 1.22 9.25 15.26
CA LYS A 8 2.56 8.93 14.74
C LYS A 8 2.52 7.83 13.68
N LEU A 9 1.77 6.76 13.92
CA LEU A 9 1.63 5.67 12.96
C LEU A 9 0.91 6.11 11.69
N ALA A 10 -0.15 6.91 11.81
CA ALA A 10 -0.85 7.48 10.67
C ALA A 10 0.07 8.39 9.84
N ALA A 11 0.89 9.22 10.49
CA ALA A 11 1.86 10.07 9.81
C ALA A 11 2.94 9.26 9.07
N LEU A 12 3.48 8.21 9.71
CA LEU A 12 4.46 7.32 9.08
C LEU A 12 3.87 6.58 7.88
N PHE A 13 2.64 6.09 8.02
CA PHE A 13 1.91 5.43 6.92
C PHE A 13 1.67 6.39 5.75
N LEU A 14 1.27 7.63 6.03
CA LEU A 14 1.09 8.65 5.00
C LEU A 14 2.40 8.98 4.30
N ALA A 15 3.49 9.18 5.06
CA ALA A 15 4.82 9.45 4.53
C ALA A 15 5.30 8.32 3.61
N LEU A 16 5.13 7.05 4.04
CA LEU A 16 5.47 5.88 3.23
C LEU A 16 4.72 5.87 1.90
N ASN A 17 3.41 6.12 1.92
CA ASN A 17 2.61 6.17 0.69
C ASN A 17 3.02 7.35 -0.22
N LEU A 18 3.41 8.48 0.35
CA LEU A 18 3.92 9.63 -0.41
C LEU A 18 5.26 9.32 -1.09
N ILE A 19 6.15 8.62 -0.39
CA ILE A 19 7.44 8.15 -0.94
C ILE A 19 7.18 7.18 -2.10
N VAL A 20 6.32 6.17 -1.92
CA VAL A 20 6.03 5.20 -2.97
C VAL A 20 5.36 5.86 -4.18
N PHE A 21 4.44 6.81 -3.96
CA PHE A 21 3.87 7.61 -5.04
C PHE A 21 4.97 8.36 -5.82
N SER A 22 5.91 8.99 -5.11
CA SER A 22 7.01 9.74 -5.70
C SER A 22 7.93 8.84 -6.53
N VAL A 23 8.21 7.62 -6.08
CA VAL A 23 8.98 6.63 -6.84
C VAL A 23 8.29 6.28 -8.16
N TYR A 24 6.98 6.04 -8.15
CA TYR A 24 6.21 5.78 -9.38
C TYR A 24 6.19 6.99 -10.32
N PHE A 25 6.13 8.19 -9.76
CA PHE A 25 6.22 9.44 -10.52
C PHE A 25 7.57 9.60 -11.21
N LEU A 26 8.67 9.33 -10.50
CA LEU A 26 10.01 9.36 -11.06
C LEU A 26 10.21 8.29 -12.14
N ASP A 27 9.69 7.06 -11.96
CA ASP A 27 9.75 6.04 -13.03
C ASP A 27 8.99 6.50 -14.28
N LYS A 28 7.84 7.17 -14.12
CA LYS A 28 7.07 7.72 -15.24
C LYS A 28 7.84 8.82 -15.96
N GLN A 29 8.53 9.70 -15.22
CA GLN A 29 9.37 10.74 -15.83
C GLN A 29 10.57 10.14 -16.56
N ALA A 30 11.28 9.19 -15.93
CA ALA A 30 12.41 8.50 -16.55
C ALA A 30 12.00 7.83 -17.87
N ALA A 31 10.82 7.20 -17.90
CA ALA A 31 10.28 6.60 -19.12
C ALA A 31 10.01 7.63 -20.25
N ARG A 32 9.69 8.88 -19.91
CA ARG A 32 9.49 9.97 -20.90
C ARG A 32 10.79 10.56 -21.39
N GLN A 33 11.81 10.62 -20.53
CA GLN A 33 13.11 11.21 -20.83
C GLN A 33 14.12 10.19 -21.38
N GLY A 34 13.72 8.93 -21.57
CA GLY A 34 14.63 7.86 -22.01
C GLY A 34 15.64 7.43 -20.95
N GLY A 35 15.40 7.77 -19.68
CA GLY A 35 16.26 7.44 -18.56
C GLY A 35 16.10 5.98 -18.08
N TRP A 36 16.90 5.63 -17.08
CA TRP A 36 16.83 4.31 -16.45
C TRP A 36 15.50 4.11 -15.71
N ARG A 37 14.85 2.97 -15.97
CA ARG A 37 13.54 2.62 -15.40
C ARG A 37 13.69 1.69 -14.21
N ILE A 38 12.82 1.87 -13.22
CA ILE A 38 12.76 1.00 -12.05
C ILE A 38 12.09 -0.31 -12.44
N SER A 39 12.63 -1.42 -11.93
CA SER A 39 12.06 -2.75 -12.19
C SER A 39 10.64 -2.86 -11.62
N GLU A 40 9.75 -3.58 -12.33
CA GLU A 40 8.38 -3.82 -11.87
C GLU A 40 8.33 -4.54 -10.53
N ARG A 41 9.29 -5.44 -10.30
CA ARG A 41 9.42 -6.15 -9.04
C ARG A 41 9.65 -5.17 -7.89
N THR A 42 10.55 -4.21 -8.03
CA THR A 42 10.82 -3.19 -7.01
C THR A 42 9.58 -2.35 -6.72
N LEU A 43 8.86 -1.90 -7.76
CA LEU A 43 7.63 -1.13 -7.59
C LEU A 43 6.56 -1.91 -6.83
N LEU A 44 6.35 -3.18 -7.17
CA LEU A 44 5.42 -4.07 -6.48
C LEU A 44 5.86 -4.39 -5.05
N THR A 45 7.17 -4.56 -4.80
CA THR A 45 7.70 -4.77 -3.44
C THR A 45 7.45 -3.54 -2.55
N LEU A 46 7.63 -2.33 -3.07
CA LEU A 46 7.31 -1.10 -2.34
C LEU A 46 5.82 -0.99 -1.99
N ALA A 47 4.95 -1.37 -2.92
CA ALA A 47 3.51 -1.47 -2.67
C ALA A 47 3.20 -2.51 -1.58
N LEU A 48 3.88 -3.67 -1.61
CA LEU A 48 3.67 -4.77 -0.67
C LEU A 48 4.13 -4.46 0.76
N ILE A 49 5.20 -3.68 0.95
CA ILE A 49 5.72 -3.33 2.29
C ILE A 49 4.80 -2.34 3.03
N GLY A 50 3.88 -1.65 2.33
CA GLY A 50 2.90 -0.76 2.96
C GLY A 50 2.55 0.48 2.14
N GLY A 51 3.14 0.66 0.95
CA GLY A 51 2.86 1.78 0.06
C GLY A 51 1.73 1.53 -0.95
N SER A 52 0.85 0.56 -0.69
CA SER A 52 -0.17 0.11 -1.65
C SER A 52 -1.14 1.22 -2.08
N LEU A 53 -1.54 2.11 -1.16
CA LEU A 53 -2.41 3.26 -1.50
C LEU A 53 -1.69 4.27 -2.39
N GLY A 54 -0.44 4.60 -2.07
CA GLY A 54 0.40 5.49 -2.87
C GLY A 54 0.68 4.94 -4.26
N ALA A 55 0.96 3.64 -4.36
CA ALA A 55 1.16 2.94 -5.63
C ALA A 55 -0.11 2.94 -6.50
N VAL A 56 -1.29 2.68 -5.93
CA VAL A 56 -2.57 2.71 -6.64
C VAL A 56 -2.93 4.13 -7.06
N ALA A 57 -2.75 5.12 -6.18
CA ALA A 57 -2.94 6.52 -6.51
C ALA A 57 -2.03 6.96 -7.67
N ALA A 58 -0.75 6.57 -7.64
CA ALA A 58 0.19 6.85 -8.72
C ALA A 58 -0.22 6.14 -10.03
N GLN A 59 -0.64 4.88 -9.97
CA GLN A 59 -1.13 4.15 -11.13
C GLN A 59 -2.31 4.86 -11.80
N GLN A 60 -3.29 5.32 -11.02
CA GLN A 60 -4.49 5.98 -11.53
C GLN A 60 -4.20 7.40 -12.03
N LEU A 61 -3.56 8.24 -11.21
CA LEU A 61 -3.30 9.65 -11.54
C LEU A 61 -2.29 9.82 -12.68
N LEU A 62 -1.24 8.99 -12.71
CA LEU A 62 -0.19 9.08 -13.72
C LEU A 62 -0.44 8.20 -14.94
N ARG A 63 -1.55 7.45 -14.93
CA ARG A 63 -1.90 6.42 -15.92
C ARG A 63 -0.71 5.48 -16.14
N HIS A 64 -0.05 5.09 -15.05
CA HIS A 64 1.15 4.29 -15.08
C HIS A 64 0.76 2.82 -15.17
N LYS A 65 1.03 2.16 -16.31
CA LYS A 65 0.84 0.70 -16.48
C LYS A 65 -0.56 0.17 -16.12
N THR A 66 -1.61 0.98 -16.35
CA THR A 66 -3.01 0.65 -16.03
C THR A 66 -3.59 -0.52 -16.82
N ARG A 67 -2.96 -0.94 -17.93
CA ARG A 67 -3.36 -2.09 -18.75
C ARG A 67 -2.29 -3.18 -18.84
N LYS A 68 -1.14 -3.02 -18.17
CA LYS A 68 -0.03 -3.96 -18.28
C LYS A 68 -0.22 -5.08 -17.26
N GLU A 69 -0.45 -6.29 -17.75
CA GLU A 69 -0.37 -7.50 -16.94
C GLU A 69 1.07 -8.05 -16.94
N PRO A 70 1.52 -8.71 -15.85
CA PRO A 70 0.77 -9.02 -14.62
C PRO A 70 0.79 -7.89 -13.57
N PHE A 71 1.36 -6.72 -13.90
CA PHE A 71 1.58 -5.64 -12.92
C PHE A 71 0.28 -5.16 -12.26
N ARG A 72 -0.77 -4.94 -13.04
CA ARG A 72 -2.07 -4.47 -12.54
C ARG A 72 -2.71 -5.48 -11.59
N SER A 73 -2.78 -6.75 -11.98
CA SER A 73 -3.37 -7.81 -11.14
C SER A 73 -2.60 -7.99 -9.83
N MET A 74 -1.26 -7.96 -9.88
CA MET A 74 -0.42 -8.02 -8.68
C MET A 74 -0.64 -6.82 -7.75
N LEU A 75 -0.69 -5.60 -8.29
CA LEU A 75 -0.94 -4.42 -7.46
C LEU A 75 -2.35 -4.45 -6.83
N ALA A 76 -3.35 -4.89 -7.57
CA ALA A 76 -4.70 -5.07 -7.03
C ALA A 76 -4.74 -6.13 -5.92
N ALA A 77 -4.05 -7.25 -6.09
CA ALA A 77 -3.95 -8.29 -5.06
C ALA A 77 -3.29 -7.75 -3.77
N ILE A 78 -2.22 -6.96 -3.90
CA ILE A 78 -1.55 -6.31 -2.76
C ILE A 78 -2.49 -5.35 -2.02
N LEU A 79 -3.30 -4.58 -2.75
CA LEU A 79 -4.28 -3.68 -2.15
C LEU A 79 -5.35 -4.45 -1.37
N VAL A 80 -5.90 -5.50 -1.97
CA VAL A 80 -6.89 -6.38 -1.33
C VAL A 80 -6.32 -7.04 -0.09
N LEU A 81 -5.07 -7.53 -0.15
CA LEU A 81 -4.39 -8.13 0.99
C LEU A 81 -4.27 -7.15 2.17
N HIS A 82 -3.82 -5.91 1.92
CA HIS A 82 -3.74 -4.89 2.97
C HIS A 82 -5.11 -4.52 3.54
N GLY A 83 -6.12 -4.40 2.67
CA GLY A 83 -7.49 -4.11 3.10
C GLY A 83 -8.08 -5.23 3.96
N ALA A 84 -7.86 -6.49 3.56
CA ALA A 84 -8.29 -7.65 4.33
C ALA A 84 -7.57 -7.74 5.69
N LEU A 85 -6.27 -7.45 5.72
CA LEU A 85 -5.51 -7.41 6.98
C LEU A 85 -6.02 -6.29 7.91
N ALA A 86 -6.25 -5.08 7.38
CA ALA A 86 -6.80 -3.97 8.15
C ALA A 86 -8.19 -4.29 8.70
N ALA A 87 -9.05 -4.90 7.87
CA ALA A 87 -10.37 -5.37 8.30
C ALA A 87 -10.25 -6.43 9.39
N ALA A 88 -9.45 -7.48 9.20
CA ALA A 88 -9.24 -8.53 10.18
C ALA A 88 -8.79 -7.95 11.54
N LEU A 89 -7.84 -7.00 11.55
CA LEU A 89 -7.40 -6.31 12.77
C LEU A 89 -8.52 -5.48 13.43
N ALA A 90 -9.38 -4.84 12.64
CA ALA A 90 -10.51 -4.06 13.14
C ALA A 90 -11.65 -4.92 13.69
N PHE A 91 -11.90 -6.10 13.10
CA PHE A 91 -12.92 -7.05 13.53
C PHE A 91 -12.42 -8.07 14.55
N ALA A 92 -11.10 -8.18 14.76
CA ALA A 92 -10.52 -9.05 15.77
C ALA A 92 -11.06 -8.88 17.21
N PRO A 93 -11.36 -7.67 17.67
CA PRO A 93 -11.99 -7.46 18.98
C PRO A 93 -13.44 -7.96 19.06
N LEU A 94 -14.10 -8.20 17.92
CA LEU A 94 -15.53 -8.56 17.84
C LEU A 94 -15.75 -10.07 17.79
N TRP A 95 -14.75 -10.86 17.37
CA TRP A 95 -14.81 -12.33 17.38
C TRP A 95 -14.24 -12.96 18.64
N ALA A 96 -13.71 -12.17 19.58
CA ALA A 96 -13.32 -12.66 20.88
C ALA A 96 -14.58 -12.64 21.73
N PRO A 97 -15.43 -13.70 21.75
CA PRO A 97 -16.37 -13.81 22.85
C PRO A 97 -15.48 -13.75 24.09
N ARG A 98 -15.81 -12.80 24.98
CA ARG A 98 -15.16 -12.69 26.26
C ARG A 98 -15.08 -14.10 26.81
N LEU A 99 -13.87 -14.66 26.87
CA LEU A 99 -13.57 -15.83 27.66
C LEU A 99 -13.63 -15.37 29.12
N HIS A 100 -14.81 -14.92 29.56
CA HIS A 100 -15.27 -15.11 30.91
C HIS A 100 -15.52 -16.61 31.01
N LEU A 101 -14.42 -17.36 31.09
CA LEU A 101 -14.43 -18.65 31.73
C LEU A 101 -14.61 -18.35 33.20
N ASP A 102 -15.87 -18.13 33.57
CA ASP A 102 -16.34 -18.23 34.94
C ASP A 102 -16.20 -19.72 35.31
N PHE A 103 -15.00 -20.10 35.78
CA PHE A 103 -14.74 -21.32 36.52
C PHE A 103 -14.26 -20.94 37.92
#